data_AF-A0A9D7M748-F1
#
_entry.id   AF-A0A9D7M748-F1
#
_cell.length_a   1.000
_cell.length_b   1.000
_cell.length_c   1.000
_cell.angle_alpha   90.00
_cell.angle_beta   90.00
_cell.angle_gamma   90.00
#
_symmetry.space_group_name_H-M   'P 1'
#
loop_
_entity.id
_entity.type
_entity.pdbx_description
1 polymer ?
#
loop_
_entity_poly.entity_id
_entity_poly.type
_entity_poly.pdbx_seq_one_letter_code
_entity_poly.pdbx_strand_id
1 'polypeptide(L)'
;METLNSEALAWLARTANSLVHNYTKKSPQNEFEIEKLILREYSPITIEPKQDKMYHVRKTNTVAFKSNFYSLPMGTYQGTSTKVKIKEVDNTLQIYSLKDELICSHPINLLTGQTIINSNHKRDNSKSMDQLREDVAGLFSCKEAAMEFLQHIKNVFPRYTRDHYQAIEKAIIKNQTDQQDIAKTLDFCIKNELFNGYEFEQVLQVFTLPSNTHEKVKSIVLLDKRNLQKAGETPDKSDIQDYEKIINP
;
A
#
# COMPACT_ATOMS: atom_id res chain seq x y z
N MET A 1 -4.25 -32.82 -16.25
CA MET A 1 -5.67 -32.52 -16.52
C MET A 1 -5.98 -32.67 -18.00
N GLU A 2 -5.21 -32.03 -18.90
CA GLU A 2 -5.44 -32.13 -20.35
C GLU A 2 -5.29 -33.55 -20.91
N THR A 3 -4.27 -34.30 -20.49
CA THR A 3 -4.07 -35.70 -20.90
C THR A 3 -5.26 -36.59 -20.53
N LEU A 4 -5.76 -36.48 -19.30
CA LEU A 4 -6.93 -37.24 -18.84
C LEU A 4 -8.18 -36.92 -19.67
N ASN A 5 -8.43 -35.64 -19.95
CA ASN A 5 -9.56 -35.23 -20.79
C ASN A 5 -9.41 -35.78 -22.21
N SER A 6 -8.20 -35.76 -22.78
CA SER A 6 -7.93 -36.30 -24.11
C SER A 6 -8.13 -37.82 -24.17
N GLU A 7 -7.69 -38.56 -23.15
CA GLU A 7 -7.87 -40.00 -23.05
C GLU A 7 -9.34 -40.37 -22.84
N ALA A 8 -10.08 -39.61 -22.03
CA ALA A 8 -11.51 -39.80 -21.83
C ALA A 8 -12.29 -39.61 -23.14
N LEU A 9 -11.99 -38.55 -23.90
CA LEU A 9 -12.59 -38.31 -25.22
C LEU A 9 -12.23 -39.42 -26.21
N ALA A 10 -10.96 -39.86 -26.23
CA ALA A 10 -10.52 -40.95 -27.09
C ALA A 10 -11.20 -42.29 -26.75
N TRP A 11 -11.38 -42.59 -25.46
CA TRP A 11 -12.10 -43.78 -25.01
C TRP A 11 -13.59 -43.72 -25.38
N LEU A 12 -14.21 -42.55 -25.23
CA LEU A 12 -15.61 -42.32 -25.56
C LEU A 12 -15.87 -42.52 -27.06
N ALA A 13 -14.96 -42.02 -27.90
CA ALA A 13 -15.01 -42.21 -29.36
C ALA A 13 -14.77 -43.67 -29.79
N ARG A 14 -13.77 -44.35 -29.20
CA ARG A 14 -13.41 -45.73 -29.60
C ARG A 14 -14.37 -46.78 -29.04
N THR A 15 -14.90 -46.56 -27.84
CA THR A 15 -15.53 -47.62 -27.04
C THR A 15 -16.97 -47.27 -26.72
N ALA A 16 -17.22 -46.21 -25.94
CA ALA A 16 -18.55 -45.96 -25.39
C ALA A 16 -19.60 -45.66 -26.47
N ASN A 17 -19.26 -44.86 -27.47
CA ASN A 17 -20.18 -44.47 -28.54
C ASN A 17 -20.49 -45.61 -29.52
N SER A 18 -19.55 -46.53 -29.72
CA SER A 18 -19.70 -47.67 -30.62
C SER A 18 -20.23 -48.93 -29.94
N LEU A 19 -20.30 -48.95 -28.59
CA LEU A 19 -20.75 -50.12 -27.84
C LEU A 19 -22.24 -50.37 -28.07
N VAL A 20 -22.56 -51.54 -28.62
CA VAL A 20 -23.93 -51.96 -28.89
C VAL A 20 -24.61 -52.31 -27.56
N HIS A 21 -25.73 -51.63 -27.27
CA HIS A 21 -26.49 -51.89 -26.06
C HIS A 21 -27.16 -53.28 -26.11
N ASN A 22 -27.14 -54.01 -24.99
CA ASN A 22 -27.53 -55.43 -24.99
C ASN A 22 -29.01 -55.65 -25.31
N TYR A 23 -29.91 -54.78 -24.84
CA TYR A 23 -31.35 -54.95 -25.09
C TYR A 23 -31.78 -54.40 -26.46
N THR A 24 -31.38 -53.15 -26.77
CA THR A 24 -31.83 -52.44 -27.98
C THR A 24 -31.05 -52.83 -29.23
N LYS A 25 -29.90 -53.52 -29.07
CA LYS A 25 -29.00 -53.95 -30.14
C LYS A 25 -28.55 -52.81 -31.07
N LYS A 26 -28.55 -51.58 -30.54
CA LYS A 26 -28.19 -50.34 -31.22
C LYS A 26 -26.99 -49.68 -30.52
N SER A 27 -26.12 -49.01 -31.26
CA SER A 27 -25.04 -48.21 -30.69
C SER A 27 -25.49 -46.76 -30.49
N PRO A 28 -25.02 -46.07 -29.43
CA PRO A 28 -25.32 -44.67 -29.20
C PRO A 28 -24.98 -43.76 -30.39
N GLN A 29 -23.85 -44.01 -31.07
CA GLN A 29 -23.42 -43.23 -32.23
C GLN A 29 -24.43 -43.28 -33.38
N ASN A 30 -24.90 -44.47 -33.74
CA ASN A 30 -25.80 -44.64 -34.87
C ASN A 30 -27.18 -44.04 -34.58
N GLU A 31 -27.68 -44.20 -33.35
CA GLU A 31 -28.95 -43.57 -32.96
C GLU A 31 -28.83 -42.05 -32.93
N PHE A 32 -27.70 -41.51 -32.46
CA PHE A 32 -27.46 -40.07 -32.47
C PHE A 32 -27.45 -39.48 -33.89
N GLU A 33 -26.90 -40.19 -34.88
CA GLU A 33 -26.94 -39.73 -36.28
C GLU A 33 -28.37 -39.62 -36.83
N ILE A 34 -29.26 -40.52 -36.41
CA ILE A 34 -30.69 -40.49 -36.76
C ILE A 34 -31.39 -39.35 -36.03
N GLU A 35 -31.19 -39.25 -34.71
CA GLU A 35 -31.79 -38.20 -33.87
C GLU A 35 -31.35 -36.80 -34.29
N LYS A 36 -30.09 -36.64 -34.74
CA LYS A 36 -29.52 -35.36 -35.17
C LYS A 36 -30.34 -34.68 -36.26
N LEU A 37 -31.01 -35.45 -37.12
CA LEU A 37 -31.87 -34.93 -38.21
C LEU A 37 -33.15 -34.25 -37.69
N ILE A 38 -33.59 -34.59 -36.48
CA ILE A 38 -34.83 -34.09 -35.87
C ILE A 38 -34.57 -33.17 -34.66
N LEU A 39 -33.30 -32.89 -34.34
CA LEU A 39 -32.93 -31.97 -33.27
C LEU A 39 -33.31 -30.53 -33.64
N ARG A 40 -33.82 -29.79 -32.65
CA ARG A 40 -34.05 -28.35 -32.79
C ARG A 40 -32.73 -27.60 -32.68
N GLU A 41 -32.60 -26.53 -33.46
CA GLU A 41 -31.44 -25.65 -33.37
C GLU A 41 -31.27 -25.12 -31.95
N TYR A 42 -30.03 -25.16 -31.47
CA TYR A 42 -29.68 -24.61 -30.18
C TYR A 42 -29.73 -23.08 -30.26
N SER A 43 -30.64 -22.46 -29.53
CA SER A 43 -30.60 -21.02 -29.28
C SER A 43 -29.69 -20.77 -28.07
N PRO A 44 -28.57 -20.04 -28.24
CA PRO A 44 -27.68 -19.75 -27.12
C PRO A 44 -28.43 -18.92 -26.09
N ILE A 45 -28.63 -19.52 -24.92
CA ILE A 45 -29.05 -18.79 -23.73
C ILE A 45 -27.79 -18.11 -23.21
N THR A 46 -27.73 -16.78 -23.33
CA THR A 46 -26.70 -16.00 -22.63
C THR A 46 -26.95 -16.16 -21.14
N ILE A 47 -26.24 -17.11 -20.53
CA ILE A 47 -26.13 -17.18 -19.08
C ILE A 47 -25.25 -15.99 -18.71
N GLU A 48 -25.86 -14.92 -18.20
CA GLU A 48 -25.07 -13.82 -17.68
C GLU A 48 -24.08 -14.35 -16.65
N PRO A 49 -22.79 -13.96 -16.71
CA PRO A 49 -21.80 -14.41 -15.77
C PRO A 49 -22.32 -14.15 -14.36
N LYS A 50 -22.40 -15.23 -13.59
CA LYS A 50 -22.90 -15.36 -12.22
C LYS A 50 -22.57 -14.09 -11.42
N GLN A 51 -23.62 -13.32 -11.08
CA GLN A 51 -23.65 -12.11 -10.23
C GLN A 51 -22.28 -11.63 -9.75
N ASP A 52 -21.89 -10.42 -10.17
CA ASP A 52 -20.74 -9.69 -9.65
C ASP A 52 -20.66 -9.82 -8.13
N LYS A 53 -19.75 -10.69 -7.66
CA LYS A 53 -19.62 -10.97 -6.24
C LYS A 53 -19.12 -9.69 -5.57
N MET A 54 -19.90 -9.22 -4.59
CA MET A 54 -19.54 -8.06 -3.80
C MET A 54 -18.63 -8.48 -2.65
N TYR A 55 -17.49 -7.81 -2.52
CA TYR A 55 -16.52 -8.02 -1.47
C TYR A 55 -16.42 -6.79 -0.57
N HIS A 56 -16.21 -6.98 0.72
CA HIS A 56 -16.03 -5.87 1.66
C HIS A 56 -14.60 -5.35 1.60
N VAL A 57 -14.47 -4.02 1.60
CA VAL A 57 -13.18 -3.36 1.71
C VAL A 57 -12.81 -3.26 3.18
N ARG A 58 -11.59 -3.67 3.52
CA ARG A 58 -11.06 -3.55 4.89
C ARG A 58 -10.56 -2.12 5.16
N LYS A 59 -10.47 -1.75 6.43
CA LYS A 59 -9.90 -0.45 6.90
C LYS A 59 -8.51 -0.15 6.32
N THR A 60 -7.74 -1.17 5.99
CA THR A 60 -6.41 -1.08 5.35
C THR A 60 -6.45 -0.79 3.84
N ASN A 61 -7.62 -0.45 3.27
CA ASN A 61 -7.85 -0.35 1.83
C ASN A 61 -7.42 -1.63 1.08
N THR A 62 -7.85 -2.79 1.57
CA THR A 62 -7.55 -4.08 0.93
C THR A 62 -8.80 -4.92 0.79
N VAL A 63 -8.87 -5.72 -0.26
CA VAL A 63 -9.93 -6.69 -0.48
C VAL A 63 -9.39 -8.12 -0.49
N ALA A 64 -10.15 -9.06 0.05
CA ALA A 64 -9.78 -10.47 0.10
C ALA A 64 -10.38 -11.21 -1.10
N PHE A 65 -9.56 -11.90 -1.88
CA PHE A 65 -9.99 -12.69 -3.02
C PHE A 65 -9.15 -13.96 -3.14
N LYS A 66 -9.80 -15.13 -3.24
CA LYS A 66 -9.16 -16.47 -3.31
C LYS A 66 -8.00 -16.63 -2.30
N SER A 67 -8.23 -16.30 -1.04
CA SER A 67 -7.24 -16.37 0.06
C SER A 67 -6.01 -15.46 -0.09
N ASN A 68 -6.07 -14.46 -0.97
CA ASN A 68 -5.07 -13.40 -1.11
C ASN A 68 -5.67 -12.03 -0.79
N PHE A 69 -4.82 -11.07 -0.45
CA PHE A 69 -5.20 -9.68 -0.21
C PHE A 69 -4.69 -8.80 -1.34
N TYR A 70 -5.58 -8.00 -1.92
CA TYR A 70 -5.25 -7.04 -2.97
C TYR A 70 -5.46 -5.63 -2.44
N SER A 71 -4.45 -4.78 -2.60
CA SER A 71 -4.54 -3.36 -2.23
C SER A 71 -5.49 -2.57 -3.14
N LEU A 72 -6.14 -1.56 -2.59
CA LEU A 72 -6.99 -0.61 -3.29
C LEU A 72 -6.44 0.81 -3.11
N PRO A 73 -6.71 1.74 -4.04
CA PRO A 73 -6.34 3.15 -3.91
C PRO A 73 -6.81 3.76 -2.58
N MET A 74 -5.99 4.65 -2.03
CA MET A 74 -6.33 5.40 -0.82
C MET A 74 -7.64 6.18 -1.02
N GLY A 75 -8.52 6.14 -0.01
CA GLY A 75 -9.85 6.76 -0.08
C GLY A 75 -10.97 5.84 -0.57
N THR A 76 -10.65 4.61 -1.01
CA THR A 76 -11.67 3.63 -1.39
C THR A 76 -12.52 3.19 -0.18
N TYR A 77 -11.90 2.99 0.99
CA TYR A 77 -12.61 2.67 2.23
C TYR A 77 -13.28 3.92 2.82
N GLN A 78 -14.62 3.96 2.79
CA GLN A 78 -15.44 5.04 3.35
C GLN A 78 -16.21 4.62 4.61
N GLY A 79 -16.09 3.35 5.02
CA GLY A 79 -16.74 2.81 6.22
C GLY A 79 -16.96 1.31 6.14
N THR A 80 -17.56 0.74 7.19
CA THR A 80 -17.80 -0.72 7.31
C THR A 80 -18.69 -1.27 6.20
N SER A 81 -19.52 -0.43 5.58
CA SER A 81 -20.42 -0.79 4.48
C SER A 81 -19.80 -0.68 3.09
N THR A 82 -18.52 -0.27 2.97
CA THR A 82 -17.87 -0.15 1.66
C THR A 82 -17.68 -1.52 1.02
N LYS A 83 -18.28 -1.71 -0.16
CA LYS A 83 -18.18 -2.93 -0.96
C LYS A 83 -17.66 -2.60 -2.36
N VAL A 84 -17.00 -3.57 -2.97
CA VAL A 84 -16.50 -3.52 -4.35
C VAL A 84 -16.95 -4.77 -5.11
N LYS A 85 -17.14 -4.64 -6.41
CA LYS A 85 -17.40 -5.76 -7.32
C LYS A 85 -16.08 -6.25 -7.89
N ILE A 86 -15.91 -7.56 -8.05
CA ILE A 86 -14.67 -8.14 -8.57
C ILE A 86 -15.00 -8.98 -9.80
N LYS A 87 -14.28 -8.75 -10.90
CA LYS A 87 -14.35 -9.53 -12.14
C LYS A 87 -12.98 -10.14 -12.44
N GLU A 88 -12.99 -11.39 -12.87
CA GLU A 88 -11.80 -12.13 -13.31
C GLU A 88 -11.82 -12.16 -14.84
N VAL A 89 -10.88 -11.44 -15.47
CA VAL A 89 -10.77 -11.31 -16.93
C VAL A 89 -9.31 -11.56 -17.29
N ASP A 90 -9.04 -12.55 -18.16
CA ASP A 90 -7.70 -12.84 -18.71
C ASP A 90 -6.56 -12.84 -17.66
N ASN A 91 -6.74 -13.61 -16.58
CA ASN A 91 -5.79 -13.73 -15.47
C ASN A 91 -5.52 -12.40 -14.70
N THR A 92 -6.38 -11.41 -14.90
CA THR A 92 -6.36 -10.12 -14.23
C THR A 92 -7.61 -9.96 -13.37
N LEU A 93 -7.40 -9.53 -12.13
CA LEU A 93 -8.42 -9.16 -11.19
C LEU A 93 -8.80 -7.70 -11.39
N GLN A 94 -9.97 -7.45 -11.96
CA GLN A 94 -10.51 -6.10 -12.13
C GLN A 94 -11.48 -5.79 -10.99
N ILE A 95 -11.23 -4.69 -10.29
CA ILE A 95 -12.01 -4.29 -9.12
C ILE A 95 -12.79 -3.03 -9.46
N TYR A 96 -14.11 -3.11 -9.28
CA TYR A 96 -15.07 -2.08 -9.63
C TYR A 96 -15.78 -1.53 -8.40
N SER A 97 -16.18 -0.27 -8.49
CA SER A 97 -17.11 0.37 -7.57
C SER A 97 -18.51 -0.21 -7.72
N LEU A 98 -19.41 0.11 -6.77
CA LEU A 98 -20.82 -0.27 -6.87
C LEU A 98 -21.52 0.37 -8.10
N LYS A 99 -20.99 1.52 -8.56
CA LYS A 99 -21.43 2.24 -9.77
C LYS A 99 -20.80 1.71 -11.07
N ASP A 100 -20.13 0.56 -11.03
CA ASP A 100 -19.44 -0.06 -12.17
C ASP A 100 -18.26 0.75 -12.75
N GLU A 101 -17.72 1.69 -11.98
CA GLU A 101 -16.46 2.38 -12.29
C GLU A 101 -15.26 1.52 -11.92
N LEU A 102 -14.30 1.37 -12.84
CA LEU A 102 -13.07 0.62 -12.59
C LEU A 102 -12.19 1.39 -11.58
N ILE A 103 -11.90 0.76 -10.44
CA ILE A 103 -11.05 1.34 -9.40
C ILE A 103 -9.58 1.00 -9.67
N CYS A 104 -9.29 -0.30 -9.85
CA CYS A 104 -7.94 -0.77 -10.14
C CYS A 104 -7.95 -2.19 -10.71
N SER A 105 -6.82 -2.60 -11.28
CA SER A 105 -6.56 -3.95 -11.74
C SER A 105 -5.30 -4.53 -11.09
N HIS A 106 -5.30 -5.85 -10.87
CA HIS A 106 -4.15 -6.60 -10.36
C HIS A 106 -3.96 -7.90 -11.12
N PRO A 107 -2.73 -8.38 -11.32
CA PRO A 107 -2.52 -9.75 -11.80
C PRO A 107 -2.98 -10.75 -10.72
N ILE A 108 -3.66 -11.83 -11.14
CA ILE A 108 -4.10 -12.87 -10.21
C ILE A 108 -2.89 -13.68 -9.76
N ASN A 109 -2.72 -13.78 -8.43
CA ASN A 109 -1.67 -14.62 -7.85
C ASN A 109 -2.21 -16.04 -7.61
N LEU A 110 -1.43 -17.04 -8.04
CA LEU A 110 -1.73 -18.47 -7.89
C LEU A 110 -1.41 -19.00 -6.48
N LEU A 111 -0.50 -18.33 -5.76
CA LEU A 111 -0.17 -18.67 -4.38
C LEU A 111 -1.29 -18.23 -3.44
N THR A 112 -1.35 -18.83 -2.25
CA THR A 112 -2.32 -18.46 -1.21
C THR A 112 -1.67 -17.68 -0.08
N GLY A 113 -2.42 -16.78 0.58
CA GLY A 113 -1.97 -16.01 1.74
C GLY A 113 -1.08 -14.81 1.39
N GLN A 114 -0.99 -14.43 0.12
CA GLN A 114 -0.14 -13.33 -0.32
C GLN A 114 -0.86 -11.98 -0.22
N THR A 115 -0.10 -10.92 0.04
CA THR A 115 -0.59 -9.54 0.00
C THR A 115 0.00 -8.81 -1.19
N ILE A 116 -0.82 -8.59 -2.22
CA ILE A 116 -0.46 -7.92 -3.46
C ILE A 116 -0.71 -6.42 -3.30
N ILE A 117 0.39 -5.67 -3.20
CA ILE A 117 0.37 -4.23 -2.98
C ILE A 117 0.86 -3.51 -4.23
N ASN A 118 0.05 -2.60 -4.76
CA ASN A 118 0.50 -1.65 -5.75
C ASN A 118 1.02 -0.40 -5.04
N SER A 119 2.28 -0.04 -5.30
CA SER A 119 2.93 1.13 -4.70
C SER A 119 2.18 2.43 -4.97
N ASN A 120 1.49 2.53 -6.11
CA ASN A 120 0.71 3.70 -6.48
C ASN A 120 -0.54 3.88 -5.61
N HIS A 121 -1.06 2.82 -4.98
CA HIS A 121 -2.26 2.90 -4.14
C HIS A 121 -2.03 3.62 -2.81
N LYS A 122 -0.78 3.67 -2.34
CA LYS A 122 -0.41 4.40 -1.11
C LYS A 122 -0.21 5.89 -1.34
N ARG A 123 0.04 6.31 -2.58
CA ARG A 123 0.34 7.71 -2.91
C ARG A 123 -0.92 8.38 -3.43
N ASP A 124 -1.21 9.56 -2.91
CA ASP A 124 -2.18 10.43 -3.54
C ASP A 124 -1.54 11.03 -4.81
N ASN A 125 -1.93 10.49 -5.96
CA ASN A 125 -1.45 10.94 -7.27
C ASN A 125 -2.47 11.84 -7.96
N SER A 126 -3.50 12.31 -7.24
CA SER A 126 -4.53 13.21 -7.77
C SER A 126 -3.96 14.56 -8.21
N LYS A 127 -2.98 15.10 -7.46
CA LYS A 127 -2.27 16.33 -7.80
C LYS A 127 -1.08 16.05 -8.71
N SER A 128 -1.01 16.75 -9.85
CA SER A 128 0.20 16.75 -10.68
C SER A 128 1.40 17.24 -9.86
N MET A 129 2.59 16.71 -10.13
CA MET A 129 3.84 17.18 -9.51
C MET A 129 4.02 18.68 -9.69
N ASP A 130 3.62 19.21 -10.86
CA ASP A 130 3.74 20.64 -11.16
C ASP A 130 2.75 21.49 -10.37
N GLN A 131 1.53 20.98 -10.15
CA GLN A 131 0.55 21.63 -9.26
C GLN A 131 1.04 21.63 -7.83
N LEU A 132 1.61 20.51 -7.35
CA LEU A 132 2.18 20.45 -6.00
C LEU A 132 3.34 21.44 -5.81
N ARG A 133 4.18 21.61 -6.85
CA ARG A 133 5.25 22.60 -6.82
C ARG A 133 4.70 24.02 -6.72
N GLU A 134 3.66 24.33 -7.49
CA GLU A 134 3.01 25.64 -7.50
C GLU A 134 2.30 25.93 -6.16
N ASP A 135 1.57 24.95 -5.63
CA ASP A 135 0.89 25.02 -4.32
C ASP A 135 1.91 25.33 -3.22
N VAL A 136 3.03 24.60 -3.18
CA VAL A 136 4.09 24.81 -2.18
C VAL A 136 4.78 26.16 -2.38
N ALA A 137 5.10 26.55 -3.61
CA ALA A 137 5.71 27.86 -3.89
C ALA A 137 4.78 29.03 -3.51
N GLY A 138 3.46 28.85 -3.61
CA GLY A 138 2.46 29.83 -3.19
C GLY A 138 2.38 30.06 -1.68
N LEU A 139 2.94 29.15 -0.87
CA LEU A 139 3.00 29.32 0.59
C LEU A 139 4.13 30.27 1.04
N PHE A 140 5.10 30.56 0.16
CA PHE A 140 6.23 31.43 0.47
C PHE A 140 5.97 32.87 0.01
N SER A 141 6.48 33.85 0.77
CA SER A 141 6.41 35.27 0.36
C SER A 141 7.22 35.57 -0.91
N CYS A 142 8.33 34.87 -1.13
CA CYS A 142 9.14 34.98 -2.35
C CYS A 142 9.02 33.70 -3.18
N LYS A 143 8.15 33.75 -4.20
CA LYS A 143 7.85 32.62 -5.07
C LYS A 143 9.06 32.16 -5.90
N GLU A 144 9.92 33.09 -6.29
CA GLU A 144 11.06 32.83 -7.18
C GLU A 144 12.16 32.01 -6.47
N ALA A 145 12.57 32.45 -5.27
CA ALA A 145 13.52 31.72 -4.43
C ALA A 145 12.98 30.34 -3.99
N ALA A 146 11.67 30.25 -3.71
CA ALA A 146 11.03 28.98 -3.38
C ALA A 146 11.03 28.01 -4.58
N MET A 147 10.77 28.50 -5.80
CA MET A 147 10.80 27.64 -7.00
C MET A 147 12.20 27.10 -7.28
N GLU A 148 13.25 27.91 -7.09
CA GLU A 148 14.64 27.48 -7.26
C GLU A 148 15.01 26.40 -6.23
N PHE A 149 14.67 26.62 -4.95
CA PHE A 149 14.89 25.65 -3.89
C PHE A 149 14.18 24.30 -4.17
N LEU A 150 12.92 24.33 -4.58
CA LEU A 150 12.16 23.13 -4.92
C LEU A 150 12.76 22.42 -6.15
N GLN A 151 13.25 23.17 -7.14
CA GLN A 151 13.91 22.61 -8.31
C GLN A 151 15.23 21.91 -7.93
N HIS A 152 16.00 22.46 -7.00
CA HIS A 152 17.18 21.80 -6.45
C HIS A 152 16.83 20.49 -5.74
N ILE A 153 15.77 20.46 -4.92
CA ILE A 153 15.28 19.22 -4.28
C ILE A 153 14.92 18.16 -5.33
N LYS A 154 14.26 18.56 -6.43
CA LYS A 154 13.91 17.65 -7.53
C LYS A 154 15.15 17.04 -8.19
N ASN A 155 16.20 17.83 -8.36
CA ASN A 155 17.45 17.37 -8.98
C ASN A 155 18.21 16.40 -8.07
N VAL A 156 18.27 16.66 -6.76
CA VAL A 156 18.96 15.80 -5.79
C VAL A 156 18.18 14.51 -5.50
N PHE A 157 16.86 14.61 -5.31
CA PHE A 157 15.99 13.50 -4.92
C PHE A 157 14.82 13.30 -5.90
N PRO A 158 15.05 12.86 -7.15
CA PRO A 158 14.00 12.73 -8.16
C PRO A 158 12.92 11.69 -7.81
N ARG A 159 13.27 10.66 -7.02
CA ARG A 159 12.34 9.62 -6.59
C ARG A 159 11.44 10.06 -5.42
N TYR A 160 11.92 10.96 -4.57
CA TYR A 160 11.27 11.35 -3.30
C TYR A 160 10.79 12.81 -3.30
N THR A 161 10.82 13.48 -4.45
CA THR A 161 10.48 14.91 -4.58
C THR A 161 9.12 15.25 -3.97
N ARG A 162 8.10 14.41 -4.23
CA ARG A 162 6.75 14.61 -3.68
C ARG A 162 6.72 14.50 -2.15
N ASP A 163 7.46 13.55 -1.58
CA ASP A 163 7.51 13.35 -0.13
C ASP A 163 8.16 14.57 0.55
N HIS A 164 9.22 15.14 -0.06
CA HIS A 164 9.84 16.37 0.43
C HIS A 164 8.92 17.59 0.30
N TYR A 165 8.23 17.75 -0.82
CA TYR A 165 7.28 18.86 -1.01
C TYR A 165 6.13 18.79 0.00
N GLN A 166 5.59 17.59 0.24
CA GLN A 166 4.55 17.38 1.24
C GLN A 166 5.06 17.58 2.68
N ALA A 167 6.31 17.24 2.97
CA ALA A 167 6.92 17.52 4.28
C ALA A 167 6.99 19.04 4.53
N ILE A 168 7.43 19.82 3.53
CA ILE A 168 7.48 21.28 3.60
C ILE A 168 6.08 21.87 3.75
N GLU A 169 5.12 21.44 2.92
CA GLU A 169 3.71 21.88 2.99
C GLU A 169 3.13 21.64 4.39
N LYS A 170 3.32 20.42 4.94
CA LYS A 170 2.87 20.06 6.27
C LYS A 170 3.55 20.86 7.37
N ALA A 171 4.86 21.12 7.26
CA ALA A 171 5.60 21.89 8.24
C ALA A 171 5.06 23.33 8.33
N ILE A 172 4.76 23.95 7.19
CA ILE A 172 4.19 25.30 7.11
C ILE A 172 2.77 25.32 7.68
N ILE A 173 1.90 24.40 7.27
CA ILE A 173 0.50 24.36 7.71
C ILE A 173 0.40 24.08 9.22
N LYS A 174 1.21 23.15 9.73
CA LYS A 174 1.14 22.69 11.12
C LYS A 174 1.59 23.75 12.12
N ASN A 175 2.61 24.52 11.78
CA ASN A 175 3.21 25.48 12.72
C ASN A 175 2.54 26.86 12.71
N GLN A 176 1.53 27.10 11.85
CA GLN A 176 0.83 28.39 11.72
C GLN A 176 1.80 29.58 11.72
N THR A 177 2.94 29.40 11.04
CA THR A 177 4.08 30.28 11.18
C THR A 177 3.84 31.58 10.43
N ASP A 178 4.24 32.70 11.05
CA ASP A 178 4.27 33.99 10.40
C ASP A 178 5.14 33.92 9.13
N GLN A 179 4.67 34.55 8.04
CA GLN A 179 5.35 34.57 6.74
C GLN A 179 6.83 35.01 6.83
N GLN A 180 7.19 35.78 7.86
CA GLN A 180 8.55 36.25 8.09
C GLN A 180 9.51 35.13 8.52
N ASP A 181 9.09 34.19 9.35
CA ASP A 181 9.99 33.12 9.81
C ASP A 181 10.15 32.04 8.74
N ILE A 182 9.15 31.86 7.89
CA ILE A 182 9.26 31.04 6.67
C ILE A 182 10.30 31.64 5.72
N ALA A 183 10.28 32.96 5.52
CA ALA A 183 11.26 33.65 4.67
C ALA A 183 12.69 33.56 5.22
N LYS A 184 12.88 33.74 6.54
CA LYS A 184 14.19 33.55 7.20
C LYS A 184 14.69 32.11 7.10
N THR A 185 13.78 31.14 7.28
CA THR A 185 14.09 29.72 7.15
C THR A 185 14.53 29.39 5.72
N LEU A 186 13.83 29.92 4.71
CA LEU A 186 14.20 29.75 3.30
C LEU A 186 15.59 30.33 3.00
N ASP A 187 15.86 31.56 3.44
CA ASP A 187 17.18 32.20 3.27
C ASP A 187 18.30 31.40 3.97
N PHE A 188 18.03 30.87 5.17
CA PHE A 188 18.96 30.00 5.88
C PHE A 188 19.20 28.66 5.17
N CYS A 189 18.16 28.05 4.62
CA CYS A 189 18.27 26.80 3.86
C CYS A 189 19.06 26.99 2.56
N ILE A 190 18.87 28.12 1.87
CA ILE A 190 19.63 28.45 0.66
C ILE A 190 21.10 28.69 1.00
N LYS A 191 21.40 29.48 2.05
CA LYS A 191 22.77 29.79 2.48
C LYS A 191 23.58 28.56 2.91
N ASN A 192 22.92 27.57 3.52
CA ASN A 192 23.57 26.34 4.00
C ASN A 192 23.41 25.15 3.05
N GLU A 193 22.84 25.35 1.85
CA GLU A 193 22.62 24.30 0.85
C GLU A 193 21.82 23.09 1.39
N LEU A 194 20.87 23.34 2.30
CA LEU A 194 20.06 22.29 2.94
C LEU A 194 18.85 21.94 2.07
N PHE A 195 19.07 21.15 1.02
CA PHE A 195 18.03 20.76 0.05
C PHE A 195 17.25 19.51 0.47
N ASN A 196 16.78 19.46 1.72
CA ASN A 196 15.96 18.37 2.24
C ASN A 196 14.70 18.91 2.95
N GLY A 197 13.53 18.43 2.54
CA GLY A 197 12.26 18.83 3.15
C GLY A 197 12.15 18.54 4.65
N TYR A 198 12.83 17.51 5.17
CA TYR A 198 12.83 17.20 6.61
C TYR A 198 13.79 18.09 7.41
N GLU A 199 14.86 18.56 6.79
CA GLU A 199 15.76 19.54 7.42
C GLU A 199 15.09 20.90 7.48
N PHE A 200 14.35 21.28 6.41
CA PHE A 200 13.51 22.47 6.42
C PHE A 200 12.50 22.45 7.58
N GLU A 201 11.82 21.32 7.83
CA GLU A 201 10.91 21.18 8.97
C GLU A 201 11.62 21.42 10.32
N GLN A 202 12.84 20.88 10.49
CA GLN A 202 13.63 21.06 11.71
C GLN A 202 14.07 22.52 11.90
N VAL A 203 14.60 23.15 10.85
CA VAL A 203 15.04 24.55 10.90
C VAL A 203 13.86 25.46 11.19
N LEU A 204 12.71 25.24 10.53
CA LEU A 204 11.48 25.96 10.82
C LEU A 204 11.08 25.79 12.29
N GLN A 205 11.13 24.57 12.82
CA GLN A 205 10.81 24.31 14.23
C GLN A 205 11.72 25.10 15.19
N VAL A 206 13.02 25.19 14.89
CA VAL A 206 13.98 25.99 15.68
C VAL A 206 13.63 27.46 15.68
N PHE A 207 13.23 28.02 14.53
CA PHE A 207 12.83 29.43 14.43
C PHE A 207 11.45 29.73 15.03
N THR A 208 10.55 28.75 15.05
CA THR A 208 9.19 28.91 15.60
C THR A 208 9.17 28.73 17.13
N LEU A 209 10.13 28.00 17.70
CA LEU A 209 10.31 27.90 19.14
C LEU A 209 10.90 29.23 19.66
N PRO A 210 10.26 29.91 20.62
CA PRO A 210 10.88 31.07 21.27
C PRO A 210 12.21 30.62 21.87
N SER A 211 13.25 31.45 21.75
CA SER A 211 14.66 31.21 22.13
C SER A 211 14.91 30.92 23.63
N ASN A 212 13.95 30.33 24.34
CA ASN A 212 14.03 30.03 25.75
C ASN A 212 13.28 28.74 26.09
N THR A 213 13.81 27.61 25.65
CA THR A 213 13.71 26.39 26.44
C THR A 213 15.00 25.62 26.23
N HIS A 214 15.91 25.69 27.21
CA HIS A 214 16.66 24.48 27.56
C HIS A 214 15.65 23.34 27.50
N GLU A 215 15.89 22.35 26.64
CA GLU A 215 15.11 21.12 26.64
C GLU A 215 14.94 20.72 28.11
N LYS A 216 13.71 20.80 28.63
CA LYS A 216 13.37 20.04 29.82
C LYS A 216 13.57 18.61 29.37
N VAL A 217 14.77 18.08 29.60
CA VAL A 217 15.08 16.65 29.57
C VAL A 217 13.87 16.02 30.23
N LYS A 218 13.04 15.33 29.44
CA LYS A 218 11.83 14.70 29.97
C LYS A 218 12.29 13.92 31.19
N SER A 219 11.81 14.33 32.37
CA SER A 219 12.19 13.67 33.61
C SER A 219 11.98 12.19 33.38
N ILE A 220 13.03 11.38 33.53
CA ILE A 220 13.00 9.95 33.24
C ILE A 220 11.83 9.37 34.06
N VAL A 221 10.74 9.03 33.38
CA VAL A 221 9.57 8.45 34.05
C VAL A 221 9.91 7.00 34.31
N LEU A 222 10.34 6.71 35.52
CA LEU A 222 10.61 5.35 35.96
C LEU A 222 9.29 4.56 35.95
N LEU A 223 9.32 3.36 35.37
CA LEU A 223 8.17 2.45 35.31
C LEU A 223 7.63 2.11 36.72
N ASP A 224 8.52 2.08 37.71
CA ASP A 224 8.20 1.98 39.13
C ASP A 224 8.85 3.14 39.89
N LYS A 225 8.03 3.91 40.62
CA LYS A 225 8.48 5.05 41.44
C LYS A 225 9.41 4.61 42.58
N ARG A 226 9.43 3.32 42.95
CA ARG A 226 10.32 2.73 43.97
C ARG A 226 11.79 2.65 43.53
N ASN A 227 12.11 2.74 42.24
CA ASN A 227 13.49 2.70 41.75
C ASN A 227 14.31 3.95 42.10
N LEU A 228 13.68 5.06 42.49
CA LEU A 228 14.39 6.24 42.99
C LEU A 228 15.14 5.97 44.30
N GLN A 229 14.68 5.01 45.11
CA GLN A 229 15.35 4.65 46.36
C GLN A 229 16.73 4.03 46.10
N LYS A 230 16.85 3.20 45.05
CA LYS A 230 18.13 2.62 44.61
C LYS A 230 19.07 3.62 43.95
N ALA A 231 18.55 4.73 43.42
CA ALA A 231 19.37 5.75 42.78
C ALA A 231 20.27 6.52 43.77
N GLY A 232 19.91 6.52 45.07
CA GLY A 232 20.73 7.07 46.15
C GLY A 232 21.66 6.06 46.82
N GLU A 233 21.57 4.78 46.47
CA GLU A 233 22.46 3.73 47.00
C GLU A 233 23.76 3.74 46.20
N THR A 234 24.83 4.24 46.79
CA THR A 234 26.17 4.02 46.24
C THR A 234 26.62 2.61 46.62
N PRO A 235 27.00 1.73 45.68
CA PRO A 235 27.54 0.42 46.02
C PRO A 235 28.82 0.60 46.86
N ASP A 236 29.01 -0.28 47.84
CA ASP A 236 30.25 -0.33 48.60
C ASP A 236 31.42 -0.51 47.63
N LYS A 237 32.35 0.43 47.65
CA LYS A 237 33.57 0.36 46.87
C LYS A 237 34.55 -0.52 47.65
N SER A 238 34.93 -1.65 47.08
CA SER A 238 36.01 -2.46 47.63
C SER A 238 37.32 -1.67 47.58
N ASP A 239 38.16 -1.82 48.62
CA ASP A 239 39.48 -1.22 48.64
C ASP A 239 40.37 -1.95 47.63
N ILE A 240 41.10 -1.19 46.80
CA ILE A 240 42.01 -1.76 45.81
C ILE A 240 43.12 -2.59 46.48
N GLN A 241 43.45 -2.28 47.74
CA GLN A 241 44.44 -2.99 48.55
C GLN A 241 44.02 -4.44 48.87
N ASP A 242 42.71 -4.72 48.91
CA ASP A 242 42.21 -6.08 49.13
C ASP A 242 42.54 -6.99 47.93
N TYR A 243 42.55 -6.43 46.72
CA TYR A 243 42.93 -7.17 45.51
C TYR A 243 44.45 -7.32 45.38
N GLU A 244 45.23 -6.34 45.82
CA GLU A 244 46.70 -6.45 45.79
C GLU A 244 47.22 -7.60 46.67
N LYS A 245 46.62 -7.84 47.84
CA LYS A 245 46.96 -8.99 48.70
C LYS A 245 46.59 -10.34 48.11
N ILE A 246 45.57 -10.39 47.25
CA ILE A 246 45.14 -11.61 46.58
C ILE A 246 46.05 -11.90 45.37
N ILE A 247 46.50 -10.85 44.69
CA ILE A 247 47.29 -10.97 43.45
C ILE A 247 48.79 -11.14 43.73
N ASN A 248 49.32 -10.55 44.81
CA ASN A 248 50.70 -10.73 45.25
C ASN A 248 50.74 -11.32 46.68
N PRO A 249 50.59 -12.66 46.84
CA PRO A 249 50.78 -13.34 48.11
C PRO A 249 52.25 -13.40 48.55
#